data_AF-A0A7X3Z9G3-F1
#
_entry.id   AF-A0A7X3Z9G3-F1
#
_cell.length_a   1.000
_cell.length_b   1.000
_cell.length_c   1.000
_cell.angle_alpha   90.00
_cell.angle_beta   90.00
_cell.angle_gamma   90.00
#
_symmetry.space_group_name_H-M   'P 1'
#
loop_
_entity.id
_entity.type
_entity.pdbx_description
1 polymer ?
#
loop_
_entity_poly.entity_id
_entity_poly.type
_entity_poly.pdbx_seq_one_letter_code
_entity_poly.pdbx_strand_id
1 'polypeptide(L)'
;MARPRIALIGAGQIGGTLAHLAAIKEMGDIVLFDIVEGTPQGKALDIAEAGPVAGFDASLKGTNDYADIAGADVCIVTAGVPRKPGMSRDDLLGINLKVMKAVGDGIKAHAPEAFVICITNPLDAMVWALRE
;
A
#
# COMPACT_ATOMS: atom_id res chain seq x y z
N MET A 1 18.97 -2.66 -15.86
CA MET A 1 18.27 -1.48 -15.32
C MET A 1 17.79 -1.83 -13.92
N ALA A 2 17.69 -0.86 -13.01
CA ALA A 2 17.08 -1.12 -11.70
C ALA A 2 15.60 -1.48 -11.90
N ARG A 3 15.09 -2.46 -11.13
CA ARG A 3 13.65 -2.79 -11.14
C ARG A 3 12.87 -1.61 -10.55
N PRO A 4 11.68 -1.29 -11.06
CA PRO A 4 10.80 -0.33 -10.40
C PRO A 4 10.46 -0.78 -8.98
N ARG A 5 10.28 0.15 -8.05
CA ARG A 5 9.88 -0.11 -6.67
C ARG A 5 8.46 0.35 -6.41
N ILE A 6 7.60 -0.58 -5.99
CA ILE A 6 6.17 -0.37 -5.78
C ILE A 6 5.88 -0.49 -4.29
N ALA A 7 5.43 0.62 -3.68
CA ALA A 7 4.98 0.63 -2.29
C ALA A 7 3.45 0.49 -2.23
N LEU A 8 2.97 -0.58 -1.59
CA LEU A 8 1.56 -0.78 -1.28
C LEU A 8 1.29 -0.32 0.15
N ILE A 9 0.59 0.80 0.28
CA ILE A 9 0.20 1.36 1.57
C ILE A 9 -1.14 0.75 1.96
N GLY A 10 -1.09 -0.22 2.88
CA GLY A 10 -2.18 -1.12 3.25
C GLY A 10 -1.91 -2.54 2.78
N ALA A 11 -1.82 -3.49 3.70
CA ALA A 11 -1.64 -4.92 3.45
C ALA A 11 -2.95 -5.71 3.65
N GLY A 12 -4.11 -5.03 3.51
CA GLY A 12 -5.43 -5.64 3.49
C GLY A 12 -5.64 -6.58 2.30
N GLN A 13 -6.90 -6.92 1.98
CA GLN A 13 -7.20 -7.83 0.88
C GLN A 13 -6.72 -7.29 -0.47
N ILE A 14 -7.05 -6.03 -0.78
CA ILE A 14 -6.64 -5.39 -2.04
C ILE A 14 -5.12 -5.28 -2.13
N GLY A 15 -4.45 -4.77 -1.08
CA GLY A 15 -2.99 -4.65 -1.06
C GLY A 15 -2.28 -5.99 -1.25
N GLY A 16 -2.69 -7.04 -0.54
CA GLY A 16 -2.12 -8.38 -0.72
C GLY A 16 -2.31 -8.94 -2.13
N THR A 17 -3.51 -8.80 -2.72
CA THR A 17 -3.76 -9.25 -4.09
C THR A 17 -2.95 -8.46 -5.11
N LEU A 18 -2.84 -7.14 -4.95
CA LEU A 18 -2.02 -6.30 -5.84
C LEU A 18 -0.53 -6.67 -5.75
N ALA A 19 -0.01 -6.93 -4.55
CA ALA A 19 1.36 -7.41 -4.38
C ALA A 19 1.59 -8.70 -5.16
N HIS A 20 0.70 -9.67 -4.98
CA HIS A 20 0.83 -10.97 -5.62
C HIS A 20 0.77 -10.85 -7.15
N LEU A 21 -0.16 -10.07 -7.69
CA LEU A 21 -0.28 -9.85 -9.13
C LEU A 21 0.92 -9.07 -9.70
N ALA A 22 1.41 -8.05 -8.98
CA ALA A 22 2.59 -7.30 -9.40
C ALA A 22 3.85 -8.18 -9.42
N ALA A 23 3.97 -9.11 -8.46
CA ALA A 23 5.08 -10.06 -8.40
C ALA A 23 5.03 -11.05 -9.57
N ILE A 24 3.87 -11.71 -9.79
CA ILE A 24 3.68 -12.65 -10.92
C ILE A 24 3.95 -11.99 -12.27
N LYS A 25 3.55 -10.72 -12.42
CA LYS A 25 3.76 -9.96 -13.67
C LYS A 25 5.12 -9.29 -13.78
N GLU A 26 6.01 -9.51 -12.80
CA GLU A 26 7.34 -8.92 -12.74
C GLU A 26 7.36 -7.39 -12.92
N MET A 27 6.35 -6.70 -12.36
CA MET A 27 6.22 -5.26 -12.52
C MET A 27 7.27 -4.45 -11.75
N GLY A 28 7.83 -5.04 -10.69
CA GLY A 28 8.82 -4.38 -9.84
C GLY A 28 9.01 -5.10 -8.51
N ASP A 29 9.91 -4.56 -7.69
CA ASP A 29 10.09 -4.96 -6.30
C ASP A 29 9.03 -4.30 -5.43
N ILE A 30 8.51 -5.02 -4.43
CA ILE A 30 7.29 -4.66 -3.72
C ILE A 30 7.58 -4.45 -2.23
N VAL A 31 7.10 -3.33 -1.70
CA VAL A 31 7.05 -3.07 -0.27
C VAL A 31 5.59 -3.02 0.16
N LEU A 32 5.16 -3.92 1.06
CA LEU A 32 3.86 -3.86 1.70
C LEU A 32 4.01 -3.16 3.05
N PHE A 33 3.36 -2.01 3.20
CA PHE A 33 3.24 -1.30 4.46
C PHE A 33 1.87 -1.56 5.07
N ASP A 34 1.80 -1.79 6.38
CA ASP A 34 0.56 -1.69 7.16
C ASP A 34 0.89 -1.24 8.59
N ILE A 35 -0.10 -0.78 9.35
CA ILE A 35 0.10 -0.48 10.78
C ILE A 35 -0.07 -1.73 11.65
N VAL A 36 -0.75 -2.76 11.14
CA VAL A 36 -0.97 -4.02 11.86
C VAL A 36 0.27 -4.88 11.74
N GLU A 37 1.04 -5.00 12.82
CA GLU A 37 2.24 -5.83 12.88
C GLU A 37 1.97 -7.28 12.47
N GLY A 38 2.94 -7.89 11.78
CA GLY A 38 2.88 -9.27 11.30
C GLY A 38 2.08 -9.46 10.01
N THR A 39 1.06 -8.63 9.76
CA THR A 39 0.23 -8.74 8.54
C THR A 39 1.03 -8.49 7.25
N PRO A 40 1.76 -7.37 7.08
CA PRO A 40 2.51 -7.14 5.86
C PRO A 40 3.66 -8.13 5.70
N GLN A 41 4.35 -8.50 6.78
CA GLN A 41 5.46 -9.45 6.77
C GLN A 41 5.01 -10.84 6.35
N GLY A 42 3.92 -11.33 6.96
CA GLY A 42 3.36 -12.65 6.65
C GLY A 42 2.94 -12.75 5.18
N LYS A 43 2.26 -11.72 4.67
CA LYS A 43 1.84 -11.69 3.25
C LYS A 43 3.02 -11.58 2.28
N ALA A 44 4.02 -10.76 2.59
CA ALA A 44 5.21 -10.64 1.76
C ALA A 44 5.97 -11.97 1.69
N LEU A 45 6.11 -12.67 2.82
CA LEU A 45 6.76 -13.97 2.89
C LEU A 45 5.98 -15.03 2.11
N ASP A 46 4.67 -15.14 2.33
CA ASP A 46 3.79 -16.10 1.63
C ASP A 46 3.86 -15.93 0.10
N ILE A 47 3.81 -14.68 -0.38
CA ILE A 47 3.97 -14.39 -1.81
C ILE A 47 5.39 -14.76 -2.28
N ALA A 48 6.44 -14.40 -1.55
CA ALA A 48 7.82 -14.71 -1.95
C ALA A 48 8.07 -16.22 -2.06
N GLU A 49 7.47 -17.02 -1.17
CA GLU A 49 7.56 -18.49 -1.20
C GLU A 49 6.86 -19.11 -2.42
N ALA A 50 5.87 -18.42 -3.00
CA ALA A 50 5.25 -18.83 -4.27
C ALA A 50 6.15 -18.56 -5.50
N GLY A 51 7.19 -17.71 -5.37
CA GLY A 51 8.06 -17.27 -6.45
C GLY A 51 8.67 -18.39 -7.30
N PRO A 52 9.34 -19.41 -6.70
CA PRO A 52 9.94 -20.52 -7.46
C PRO A 52 8.94 -21.32 -8.29
N VAL A 53 7.68 -21.42 -7.83
CA VAL A 53 6.62 -22.17 -8.52
C VAL A 53 5.97 -21.30 -9.59
N ALA A 54 5.76 -20.01 -9.31
CA ALA A 54 5.12 -19.06 -10.22
C ALA A 54 6.08 -18.44 -11.25
N GLY A 55 7.39 -18.61 -11.09
CA GLY A 55 8.41 -18.16 -12.04
C GLY A 55 8.75 -16.68 -11.97
N PHE A 56 8.68 -16.06 -10.79
CA PHE A 56 9.11 -14.67 -10.56
C PHE A 56 10.19 -14.58 -9.48
N ASP A 57 10.99 -13.52 -9.54
CA ASP A 57 12.09 -13.24 -8.59
C ASP A 57 12.03 -11.81 -8.00
N ALA A 58 10.88 -11.14 -8.12
CA ALA A 58 10.64 -9.84 -7.49
C ALA A 58 10.94 -9.88 -5.98
N SER A 59 11.62 -8.86 -5.46
CA SER A 59 11.85 -8.73 -4.03
C SER A 59 10.55 -8.29 -3.33
N LEU A 60 10.20 -8.94 -2.23
CA LEU A 60 9.05 -8.55 -1.40
C LEU A 60 9.50 -8.25 0.03
N LYS A 61 9.08 -7.09 0.54
CA LYS A 61 9.29 -6.69 1.93
C LYS A 61 7.97 -6.28 2.57
N GLY A 62 7.64 -6.89 3.70
CA GLY A 62 6.57 -6.41 4.58
C GLY A 62 7.15 -5.53 5.68
N THR A 63 6.49 -4.40 5.98
CA THR A 63 6.97 -3.43 6.98
C THR A 63 5.83 -2.69 7.66
N ASN A 64 6.15 -2.10 8.81
CA ASN A 64 5.31 -1.16 9.54
C ASN A 64 5.96 0.24 9.64
N ASP A 65 7.08 0.46 8.94
CA ASP A 65 7.85 1.71 8.95
C ASP A 65 7.83 2.37 7.56
N TYR A 66 7.47 3.65 7.49
CA TYR A 66 7.50 4.41 6.24
C TYR A 66 8.91 4.66 5.71
N ALA A 67 9.96 4.55 6.52
CA ALA A 67 11.33 4.62 6.03
C ALA A 67 11.61 3.58 4.92
N ASP A 68 10.91 2.45 4.95
CA ASP A 68 11.07 1.37 3.99
C ASP A 68 10.39 1.60 2.63
N ILE A 69 9.54 2.64 2.51
CA ILE A 69 8.98 3.03 1.20
C ILE A 69 9.93 3.97 0.43
N ALA A 70 11.09 4.32 1.00
CA ALA A 70 12.05 5.21 0.38
C ALA A 70 12.50 4.72 -1.00
N GLY A 71 12.50 5.64 -1.96
CA GLY A 71 12.83 5.36 -3.36
C GLY A 71 11.75 4.58 -4.11
N ALA A 72 10.51 4.52 -3.62
CA ALA A 72 9.40 4.01 -4.40
C ALA A 72 9.13 4.88 -5.63
N ASP A 73 8.96 4.25 -6.79
CA ASP A 73 8.53 4.92 -8.02
C ASP A 73 7.00 5.12 -8.02
N VAL A 74 6.27 4.19 -7.40
CA VAL A 74 4.81 4.22 -7.29
C VAL A 74 4.37 3.86 -5.87
N CYS A 75 3.49 4.68 -5.31
CA CYS A 75 2.81 4.43 -4.04
C CYS A 75 1.31 4.17 -4.30
N ILE A 76 0.83 2.96 -4.04
CA ILE A 76 -0.58 2.60 -4.20
C ILE A 76 -1.22 2.54 -2.82
N VAL A 77 -2.17 3.46 -2.57
CA VAL A 77 -2.85 3.60 -1.29
C VAL A 77 -4.14 2.79 -1.29
N THR A 78 -4.12 1.71 -0.52
CA THR A 78 -5.29 0.85 -0.22
C THR A 78 -5.70 0.91 1.25
N ALA A 79 -4.91 1.58 2.09
CA ALA A 79 -5.16 1.76 3.51
C ALA A 79 -6.44 2.56 3.74
N GLY A 80 -7.31 2.03 4.58
CA GLY A 80 -8.57 2.66 4.92
C GLY A 80 -9.42 1.76 5.79
N VAL A 81 -10.40 2.36 6.44
CA VAL A 81 -11.35 1.63 7.26
C VAL A 81 -12.55 1.25 6.39
N PRO A 82 -12.95 -0.03 6.34
CA PRO A 82 -14.17 -0.42 5.67
C PRO A 82 -15.38 0.09 6.46
N ARG A 83 -16.47 0.38 5.75
CA ARG A 83 -17.73 0.77 6.40
C ARG A 83 -18.22 -0.35 7.32
N LYS A 84 -18.39 -0.06 8.61
CA LYS A 84 -18.94 -1.00 9.59
C LYS A 84 -20.45 -0.84 9.73
N PRO A 85 -21.18 -1.90 10.16
CA PRO A 85 -22.60 -1.78 10.50
C PRO A 85 -22.83 -0.65 11.51
N GLY A 86 -23.84 0.20 11.27
CA GLY A 86 -24.15 1.35 12.13
C GLY A 86 -23.34 2.62 11.86
N MET A 87 -22.32 2.58 10.99
CA MET A 87 -21.50 3.76 10.65
C MET A 87 -22.19 4.64 9.59
N SER A 88 -22.29 5.94 9.87
CA SER A 88 -22.77 6.94 8.91
C SER A 88 -21.72 7.17 7.80
N ARG A 89 -22.11 7.86 6.72
CA ARG A 89 -21.17 8.24 5.66
C ARG A 89 -20.14 9.26 6.17
N ASP A 90 -20.56 10.17 7.02
CA ASP A 90 -19.72 11.25 7.54
C ASP A 90 -18.70 10.71 8.54
N ASP A 91 -19.08 9.73 9.37
CA ASP A 91 -18.14 9.04 10.28
C ASP A 91 -17.03 8.34 9.50
N LEU A 92 -17.42 7.61 8.45
CA LEU A 92 -16.48 6.91 7.58
C LEU A 92 -15.52 7.88 6.89
N LEU A 93 -16.05 8.98 6.37
CA LEU A 93 -15.27 10.04 5.72
C LEU A 93 -14.27 10.63 6.71
N GLY A 94 -14.72 11.03 7.91
CA GLY A 94 -13.87 11.63 8.94
C GLY A 94 -12.73 10.71 9.40
N ILE A 95 -12.99 9.40 9.51
CA ILE A 95 -11.95 8.41 9.84
C ILE A 95 -10.94 8.28 8.70
N ASN A 96 -11.41 8.08 7.46
CA ASN A 96 -10.50 7.89 6.33
C ASN A 96 -9.70 9.16 6.00
N LEU A 97 -10.24 10.37 6.23
CA LEU A 97 -9.46 11.61 6.10
C LEU A 97 -8.25 11.65 7.04
N LYS A 98 -8.40 11.18 8.29
CA LYS A 98 -7.26 11.08 9.23
C LYS A 98 -6.22 10.06 8.75
N VAL A 99 -6.68 8.93 8.21
CA VAL A 99 -5.79 7.90 7.63
C VAL A 99 -5.05 8.49 6.42
N MET A 100 -5.74 9.15 5.50
CA MET A 100 -5.14 9.76 4.31
C MET A 100 -4.11 10.83 4.68
N LYS A 101 -4.38 11.66 5.69
CA LYS A 101 -3.40 12.64 6.17
C LYS A 101 -2.11 11.98 6.64
N ALA A 102 -2.22 10.95 7.49
CA ALA A 102 -1.04 10.23 7.99
C ALA A 102 -0.27 9.51 6.85
N VAL A 103 -1.00 8.95 5.88
CA VAL A 103 -0.40 8.33 4.69
C VAL A 103 0.31 9.37 3.82
N GLY A 104 -0.33 10.51 3.55
CA GLY A 104 0.23 11.62 2.78
C GLY A 104 1.50 12.16 3.41
N ASP A 105 1.49 12.40 4.73
CA ASP A 105 2.67 12.84 5.48
C ASP A 105 3.82 11.82 5.38
N GLY A 106 3.52 10.52 5.50
CA GLY A 106 4.50 9.44 5.35
C GLY A 106 5.10 9.35 3.94
N ILE A 107 4.26 9.42 2.90
CA ILE A 107 4.73 9.43 1.50
C ILE A 107 5.58 10.67 1.24
N LYS A 108 5.14 11.86 1.66
CA LYS A 108 5.86 13.11 1.48
C LYS A 108 7.24 13.10 2.14
N ALA A 109 7.37 12.49 3.31
CA ALA A 109 8.64 12.43 4.03
C ALA A 109 9.63 11.41 3.43
N HIS A 110 9.14 10.30 2.88
CA HIS A 110 10.00 9.16 2.53
C HIS A 110 10.06 8.85 1.03
N ALA A 111 9.02 9.16 0.26
CA ALA A 111 8.95 8.92 -1.18
C ALA A 111 8.25 10.09 -1.92
N PRO A 112 8.78 11.33 -1.82
CA PRO A 112 8.12 12.52 -2.38
C PRO A 112 7.99 12.52 -3.90
N GLU A 113 8.86 11.79 -4.61
CA GLU A 113 8.88 11.70 -6.08
C GLU A 113 7.99 10.57 -6.63
N ALA A 114 7.36 9.78 -5.75
CA ALA A 114 6.54 8.64 -6.16
C ALA A 114 5.24 9.09 -6.84
N PHE A 115 4.83 8.37 -7.89
CA PHE A 115 3.48 8.51 -8.43
C PHE A 115 2.47 7.85 -7.49
N VAL A 116 1.48 8.62 -7.03
CA VAL A 116 0.49 8.13 -6.04
C VAL A 116 -0.80 7.68 -6.71
N ILE A 117 -1.21 6.44 -6.47
CA ILE A 117 -2.50 5.87 -6.91
C ILE A 117 -3.36 5.62 -5.67
N CYS A 118 -4.46 6.37 -5.53
CA CYS A 118 -5.41 6.15 -4.44
C CYS A 118 -6.51 5.16 -4.85
N ILE A 119 -6.80 4.18 -3.99
CA ILE A 119 -7.91 3.22 -4.13
C ILE A 119 -8.94 3.39 -3.00
N THR A 120 -8.54 4.01 -1.89
CA THR A 120 -9.37 4.15 -0.69
C THR A 120 -10.64 4.95 -0.96
N ASN A 121 -11.78 4.41 -0.51
CA ASN A 121 -13.07 5.06 -0.65
C ASN A 121 -13.42 5.97 0.55
N PRO A 122 -14.21 7.03 0.34
CA PRO A 122 -14.78 7.50 -0.94
C PRO A 122 -13.73 8.18 -1.84
N LEU A 123 -13.53 7.63 -3.04
CA LEU A 123 -12.34 7.85 -3.86
C LEU A 123 -11.97 9.32 -4.07
N ASP A 124 -12.88 10.13 -4.61
CA ASP A 124 -12.57 11.52 -4.98
C ASP A 124 -12.15 12.38 -3.78
N ALA A 125 -12.80 12.17 -2.64
CA ALA A 125 -12.46 12.87 -1.40
C ALA A 125 -11.11 12.42 -0.84
N MET A 126 -10.78 11.12 -0.97
CA MET A 126 -9.49 10.59 -0.51
C MET A 126 -8.33 11.04 -1.40
N VAL A 127 -8.54 11.09 -2.72
CA VAL A 127 -7.56 11.66 -3.67
C VAL A 127 -7.29 13.12 -3.33
N TRP A 128 -8.36 13.90 -3.08
CA TRP A 128 -8.21 15.31 -2.69
C TRP A 128 -7.41 15.45 -1.38
N ALA A 129 -7.72 14.61 -0.38
CA ALA A 129 -7.04 14.66 0.92
C ALA A 129 -5.57 14.22 0.87
N LEU A 130 -5.18 13.32 -0.05
CA LEU A 130 -3.78 12.91 -0.24
C LEU A 130 -2.95 13.94 -1.00
N ARG A 131 -3.59 14.85 -1.73
CA ARG A 131 -2.91 15.88 -2.51
C ARG A 131 -2.39 17.03 -1.65
N GLU A 132 -3.09 17.35 -0.55
CA GLU A 132 -2.73 18.43 0.38
C GLU A 132 -1.58 18.05 1.32
#